data_AF-A0A3S0W6Q1-F1
#
_entry.id   AF-A0A3S0W6Q1-F1
#
_cell.length_a   1.000
_cell.length_b   1.000
_cell.length_c   1.000
_cell.angle_alpha   90.00
_cell.angle_beta   90.00
_cell.angle_gamma   90.00
#
_symmetry.space_group_name_H-M   'P 1'
#
loop_
_entity.id
_entity.type
_entity.pdbx_description
1 polymer ?
#
loop_
_entity_poly.entity_id
_entity_poly.type
_entity_poly.pdbx_seq_one_letter_code
_entity_poly.pdbx_strand_id
1 'polypeptide(L)'
;MTEQGQHNHSHDDDSLKQKGQESVEELKDAAQQQAESAFAKQRESAAEQTKIVGAVLQKAADEFDRQKQPFCSRQVRKLAQTADRFSQTMREKDLRSVCKEAENYGRKEPALFIGGAIAAGFLVTRFLRSSSSHSHTANSDPQHQADEHSDVQVNRA
;
A
#
# COMPACT_ATOMS: atom_id res chain seq x y z
N MET A 1 52.61 -22.99 -34.22
CA MET A 1 51.26 -22.68 -34.73
C MET A 1 50.34 -23.73 -34.10
N THR A 2 49.55 -23.47 -33.06
CA THR A 2 48.94 -22.21 -32.62
C THR A 2 48.68 -22.35 -31.12
N GLU A 3 49.17 -21.37 -30.36
CA GLU A 3 48.87 -21.16 -28.96
C GLU A 3 47.50 -20.49 -28.80
N GLN A 4 46.81 -20.85 -27.71
CA GLN A 4 45.90 -20.01 -26.92
C GLN A 4 44.55 -19.58 -27.55
N GLY A 5 43.50 -19.64 -26.71
CA GLY A 5 42.26 -18.92 -27.01
C GLY A 5 40.99 -19.34 -26.28
N GLN A 6 40.97 -20.40 -25.46
CA GLN A 6 39.78 -20.75 -24.67
C GLN A 6 39.94 -20.31 -23.22
N HIS A 7 39.83 -19.00 -22.98
CA HIS A 7 39.61 -18.45 -21.63
C HIS A 7 38.11 -18.24 -21.41
N ASN A 8 37.53 -19.14 -20.62
CA ASN A 8 36.88 -18.84 -19.34
C ASN A 8 35.96 -17.60 -19.30
N HIS A 9 34.67 -17.79 -19.61
CA HIS A 9 33.61 -16.76 -19.47
C HIS A 9 32.76 -16.94 -18.20
N SER A 10 33.25 -17.68 -17.20
CA SER A 10 32.46 -18.12 -16.04
C SER A 10 32.55 -17.20 -14.80
N HIS A 11 33.33 -16.12 -14.81
CA HIS A 11 33.62 -15.34 -13.58
C HIS A 11 32.72 -14.12 -13.34
N ASP A 12 32.01 -13.61 -14.35
CA ASP A 12 31.19 -12.40 -14.20
C ASP A 12 29.81 -12.68 -13.60
N ASP A 13 29.22 -13.85 -13.87
CA ASP A 13 27.85 -14.19 -13.46
C ASP A 13 27.74 -14.49 -11.95
N ASP A 14 28.76 -15.13 -11.37
CA ASP A 14 28.83 -15.43 -9.93
C ASP A 14 29.03 -14.16 -9.08
N SER A 15 29.90 -13.26 -9.54
CA SER A 15 30.21 -12.00 -8.84
C SER A 15 28.99 -11.07 -8.75
N LEU A 16 28.19 -11.02 -9.82
CA LEU A 16 26.96 -10.22 -9.88
C LEU A 16 25.85 -10.82 -9.01
N LYS A 17 25.70 -12.16 -9.02
CA LYS A 17 24.73 -12.85 -8.17
C LYS A 17 25.06 -12.70 -6.70
N GLN A 18 26.33 -12.86 -6.32
CA GLN A 18 26.75 -12.76 -4.93
C GLN A 18 26.55 -11.35 -4.38
N LYS A 19 26.97 -10.32 -5.13
CA LYS A 19 26.77 -8.92 -4.73
C LYS A 19 25.28 -8.54 -4.66
N GLY A 20 24.47 -9.09 -5.55
CA GLY A 20 23.01 -8.92 -5.52
C GLY A 20 22.36 -9.62 -4.32
N GLN A 21 22.80 -10.82 -3.96
CA GLN A 21 22.28 -11.57 -2.82
C GLN A 21 22.60 -10.91 -1.49
N GLU A 22 23.84 -10.45 -1.30
CA GLU A 22 24.27 -9.74 -0.08
C GLU A 22 23.44 -8.46 0.12
N SER A 23 23.30 -7.65 -0.94
CA SER A 23 22.48 -6.43 -0.86
C SER A 23 21.01 -6.71 -0.55
N VAL A 24 20.46 -7.84 -1.02
CA VAL A 24 19.07 -8.23 -0.76
C VAL A 24 18.88 -8.71 0.68
N GLU A 25 19.83 -9.46 1.25
CA GLU A 25 19.77 -9.90 2.64
C GLU A 25 19.85 -8.72 3.61
N GLU A 26 20.79 -7.80 3.40
CA GLU A 26 20.94 -6.60 4.23
C GLU A 26 19.66 -5.74 4.22
N LEU A 27 19.08 -5.54 3.03
CA LEU A 27 17.84 -4.77 2.89
C LEU A 27 16.66 -5.45 3.60
N LYS A 28 16.58 -6.78 3.51
CA LYS A 28 15.53 -7.58 4.14
C LYS A 28 15.60 -7.49 5.66
N ASP A 29 16.79 -7.60 6.23
CA ASP A 29 16.98 -7.51 7.68
C ASP A 29 16.67 -6.11 8.20
N ALA A 30 17.13 -5.06 7.52
CA ALA A 30 16.81 -3.68 7.87
C ALA A 30 15.31 -3.39 7.78
N ALA A 31 14.65 -3.84 6.71
CA ALA A 31 13.21 -3.70 6.54
C ALA A 31 12.42 -4.46 7.62
N GLN A 32 12.87 -5.66 7.98
CA GLN A 32 12.25 -6.47 9.03
C GLN A 32 12.34 -5.75 10.39
N GLN A 33 13.52 -5.28 10.78
CA GLN A 33 13.71 -4.57 12.05
C GLN A 33 12.89 -3.26 12.11
N GLN A 34 12.84 -2.52 11.01
CA GLN A 34 12.07 -1.29 10.93
C GLN A 34 10.56 -1.56 10.99
N ALA A 35 10.07 -2.60 10.32
CA ALA A 35 8.69 -3.03 10.37
C ALA A 35 8.30 -3.45 11.80
N GLU A 36 9.10 -4.30 12.45
CA GLU A 36 8.86 -4.73 13.83
C GLU A 36 8.78 -3.53 14.80
N SER A 37 9.69 -2.56 14.66
CA SER A 37 9.71 -1.34 15.44
C SER A 37 8.50 -0.43 15.20
N ALA A 38 8.07 -0.30 13.94
CA ALA A 38 6.87 0.48 13.57
C ALA A 38 5.59 -0.21 14.06
N PHE A 39 5.50 -1.54 13.94
CA PHE A 39 4.37 -2.33 14.44
C PHE A 39 4.24 -2.26 15.96
N ALA A 40 5.35 -2.33 16.70
CA ALA A 40 5.33 -2.17 18.14
C ALA A 40 4.75 -0.80 18.56
N LYS A 41 5.19 0.29 17.91
CA LYS A 41 4.65 1.64 18.13
C LYS A 41 3.18 1.77 17.71
N GLN A 42 2.82 1.20 16.57
CA GLN A 42 1.46 1.26 16.05
C GLN A 42 0.48 0.46 16.93
N ARG A 43 0.90 -0.66 17.53
CA ARG A 43 0.05 -1.47 18.42
C ARG A 43 -0.45 -0.73 19.63
N GLU A 44 0.44 0.03 20.27
CA GLU A 44 0.10 0.82 21.46
C GLU A 44 -0.88 1.95 21.12
N SER A 45 -0.78 2.52 19.92
CA SER A 45 -1.72 3.53 19.40
C SER A 45 -2.98 2.96 18.73
N ALA A 46 -2.98 1.68 18.32
CA ALA A 46 -4.08 1.04 17.62
C ALA A 46 -5.18 0.57 18.58
N ALA A 47 -4.85 0.21 19.82
CA ALA A 47 -5.84 -0.17 20.83
C ALA A 47 -6.89 0.94 21.05
N GLU A 48 -6.48 2.21 20.97
CA GLU A 48 -7.36 3.37 21.15
C GLU A 48 -8.22 3.68 19.89
N GLN A 49 -7.69 3.40 18.69
CA GLN A 49 -8.36 3.72 17.41
C GLN A 49 -9.28 2.60 16.90
N THR A 50 -9.14 1.37 17.42
CA THR A 50 -9.95 0.21 16.98
C THR A 50 -11.45 0.40 17.28
N LYS A 51 -11.79 1.16 18.32
CA LYS A 51 -13.19 1.43 18.71
C LYS A 51 -13.96 2.23 17.64
N ILE A 52 -13.28 3.13 16.93
CA ILE A 52 -13.88 3.99 15.89
C ILE A 52 -14.10 3.18 14.60
N VAL A 53 -13.11 2.36 14.21
CA VAL A 53 -13.20 1.51 13.02
C VAL A 53 -14.30 0.46 13.16
N GLY A 54 -14.39 -0.20 14.33
CA GLY A 54 -15.45 -1.18 14.60
C GLY A 54 -16.85 -0.58 14.49
N ALA A 55 -17.06 0.63 15.03
CA ALA A 55 -18.36 1.31 14.94
C ALA A 55 -18.75 1.68 13.50
N VAL A 56 -17.79 2.13 12.68
CA VAL A 56 -18.03 2.48 11.26
C VAL A 56 -18.31 1.24 10.42
N LEU A 57 -17.56 0.16 10.63
CA LEU A 57 -17.78 -1.12 9.94
C LEU A 57 -19.12 -1.75 10.33
N GLN A 58 -19.50 -1.72 11.61
CA GLN A 58 -20.79 -2.22 12.08
C GLN A 58 -21.95 -1.45 11.41
N LYS A 59 -21.83 -0.12 11.34
CA LYS A 59 -22.84 0.74 10.69
C LYS A 59 -22.93 0.50 9.19
N ALA A 60 -21.80 0.24 8.53
CA ALA A 60 -21.76 -0.12 7.12
C ALA A 60 -22.35 -1.52 6.86
N ALA A 61 -22.11 -2.48 7.76
CA ALA A 61 -22.69 -3.81 7.68
C ALA A 61 -24.22 -3.78 7.86
N ASP A 62 -24.74 -3.00 8.82
CA ASP A 62 -26.19 -2.79 9.00
C ASP A 62 -26.83 -2.14 7.77
N GLU A 63 -26.14 -1.19 7.12
CA GLU A 63 -26.62 -0.54 5.89
C GLU A 63 -26.59 -1.49 4.68
N PHE A 64 -25.61 -2.40 4.62
CA PHE A 64 -25.48 -3.39 3.56
C PHE A 64 -26.50 -4.53 3.69
N ASP A 65 -26.81 -4.95 4.93
CA ASP A 65 -27.82 -5.97 5.22
C ASP A 65 -29.24 -5.48 4.90
N ARG A 66 -29.50 -4.18 5.08
CA ARG A 66 -30.75 -3.52 4.67
C ARG A 66 -30.99 -3.50 3.16
N GLN A 67 -29.92 -3.53 2.34
CA GLN A 67 -30.02 -3.44 0.88
C GLN A 67 -30.32 -4.76 0.17
N LYS A 68 -30.50 -5.88 0.89
CA LYS A 68 -31.03 -7.17 0.41
C LYS A 68 -30.67 -7.51 -1.06
N GLN A 69 -29.39 -7.60 -1.40
CA GLN A 69 -28.95 -8.20 -2.66
C GLN A 69 -28.50 -9.67 -2.45
N PRO A 70 -29.40 -10.66 -2.65
CA PRO A 70 -29.14 -12.06 -2.32
C PRO A 70 -28.07 -12.76 -3.20
N PHE A 71 -27.61 -12.13 -4.28
CA PHE A 71 -26.68 -12.76 -5.25
C PHE A 71 -25.21 -12.74 -4.79
N CYS A 72 -24.79 -11.78 -3.96
CA CYS A 72 -23.41 -11.67 -3.46
C CYS A 72 -23.10 -12.56 -2.24
N SER A 73 -24.11 -13.17 -1.63
CA SER A 73 -24.01 -13.86 -0.34
C SER A 73 -23.01 -15.02 -0.33
N ARG A 74 -22.87 -15.77 -1.42
CA ARG A 74 -22.04 -16.98 -1.46
C ARG A 74 -20.55 -16.68 -1.65
N GLN A 75 -20.23 -15.61 -2.37
CA GLN A 75 -18.86 -15.14 -2.62
C GLN A 75 -18.36 -14.34 -1.41
N VAL A 76 -19.21 -13.47 -0.86
CA VAL A 76 -18.92 -12.73 0.38
C VAL A 76 -18.72 -13.69 1.56
N ARG A 77 -19.47 -14.80 1.64
CA ARG A 77 -19.29 -15.79 2.72
C ARG A 77 -17.96 -16.57 2.63
N LYS A 78 -17.44 -16.82 1.43
CA LYS A 78 -16.10 -17.39 1.24
C LYS A 78 -15.00 -16.40 1.63
N LEU A 79 -15.19 -15.13 1.31
CA LEU A 79 -14.29 -14.06 1.74
C LEU A 79 -14.32 -13.90 3.28
N ALA A 80 -15.50 -13.97 3.89
CA ALA A 80 -15.66 -13.88 5.35
C ALA A 80 -14.95 -15.03 6.10
N GLN A 81 -15.07 -16.27 5.61
CA GLN A 81 -14.35 -17.41 6.20
C GLN A 81 -12.83 -17.29 6.05
N THR A 82 -12.36 -16.70 4.96
CA THR A 82 -10.93 -16.45 4.73
C THR A 82 -10.42 -15.32 5.63
N ALA A 83 -11.22 -14.27 5.81
CA ALA A 83 -10.91 -13.15 6.70
C ALA A 83 -10.85 -13.54 8.18
N ASP A 84 -11.72 -14.45 8.62
CA ASP A 84 -11.74 -14.95 10.01
C ASP A 84 -10.46 -15.72 10.36
N ARG A 85 -9.99 -16.57 9.43
CA ARG A 85 -8.70 -17.28 9.55
C ARG A 85 -7.50 -16.34 9.53
N PHE A 86 -7.57 -15.29 8.72
CA PHE A 86 -6.54 -14.26 8.63
C PHE A 86 -6.46 -13.42 9.91
N SER A 87 -7.60 -13.05 10.50
CA SER A 87 -7.66 -12.26 11.73
C SER A 87 -7.03 -12.97 12.93
N GLN A 88 -7.17 -14.30 13.02
CA GLN A 88 -6.54 -15.09 14.09
C GLN A 88 -5.00 -15.16 14.00
N THR A 89 -4.41 -14.89 12.83
CA THR A 89 -2.97 -15.12 12.59
C THR A 89 -2.15 -13.82 12.69
N MET A 90 -2.82 -12.66 12.61
CA MET A 90 -2.25 -11.32 12.37
C MET A 90 -1.35 -10.73 13.47
N ARG A 91 -1.10 -11.45 14.57
CA ARG A 91 -0.50 -10.90 15.80
C ARG A 91 1.00 -11.20 15.99
N GLU A 92 1.70 -11.94 15.14
CA GLU A 92 3.19 -11.97 15.15
C GLU A 92 3.77 -12.94 14.13
N LYS A 93 2.96 -13.87 13.62
CA LYS A 93 3.42 -14.98 12.77
C LYS A 93 3.23 -14.76 11.27
N ASP A 94 2.50 -13.72 10.89
CA ASP A 94 2.10 -13.53 9.50
C ASP A 94 3.13 -12.85 8.63
N LEU A 95 3.87 -11.84 9.07
CA LEU A 95 4.81 -11.15 8.14
C LEU A 95 5.86 -12.12 7.60
N ARG A 96 6.42 -12.98 8.47
CA ARG A 96 7.37 -14.01 8.05
C ARG A 96 6.71 -15.11 7.21
N SER A 97 5.46 -15.46 7.49
CA SER A 97 4.71 -16.47 6.71
C SER A 97 4.27 -15.94 5.35
N VAL A 98 3.81 -14.69 5.27
CA VAL A 98 3.43 -13.97 4.04
C VAL A 98 4.64 -13.75 3.16
N CYS A 99 5.80 -13.36 3.72
CA CYS A 99 7.05 -13.32 2.95
C CYS A 99 7.41 -14.71 2.40
N LYS A 100 7.28 -15.76 3.22
CA LYS A 100 7.57 -17.14 2.79
C LYS A 100 6.60 -17.63 1.71
N GLU A 101 5.33 -17.26 1.79
CA GLU A 101 4.34 -17.55 0.74
C GLU A 101 4.60 -16.75 -0.53
N ALA A 102 4.88 -15.45 -0.42
CA ALA A 102 5.23 -14.60 -1.55
C ALA A 102 6.49 -15.12 -2.28
N GLU A 103 7.50 -15.59 -1.55
CA GLU A 103 8.69 -16.21 -2.11
C GLU A 103 8.35 -17.52 -2.85
N ASN A 104 7.44 -18.33 -2.31
CA ASN A 104 7.00 -19.56 -2.95
C ASN A 104 6.15 -19.30 -4.21
N TYR A 105 5.34 -18.22 -4.22
CA TYR A 105 4.59 -17.77 -5.39
C TYR A 105 5.50 -17.15 -6.46
N GLY A 106 6.51 -16.37 -6.07
CA GLY A 106 7.47 -15.79 -6.99
C GLY A 106 8.27 -16.81 -7.78
N ARG A 107 8.57 -17.97 -7.17
CA ARG A 107 9.23 -19.10 -7.86
C ARG A 107 8.30 -19.86 -8.81
N LYS A 108 6.99 -19.92 -8.52
CA LYS A 108 6.00 -20.67 -9.31
C LYS A 108 5.45 -19.86 -10.49
N GLU A 109 5.20 -18.58 -10.28
CA GLU A 109 4.52 -17.68 -11.20
C GLU A 109 5.25 -16.33 -11.26
N PRO A 110 6.43 -16.27 -11.92
CA PRO A 110 7.26 -15.06 -11.95
C PRO A 110 6.53 -13.84 -12.55
N ALA A 111 5.60 -14.06 -13.50
CA ALA A 111 4.81 -12.99 -14.10
C ALA A 111 3.88 -12.30 -13.08
N LEU A 112 3.23 -13.07 -12.20
CA LEU A 112 2.38 -12.52 -11.14
C LEU A 112 3.19 -11.74 -10.11
N PHE A 113 4.40 -12.21 -9.79
CA PHE A 113 5.29 -11.51 -8.87
C PHE A 113 5.75 -10.16 -9.42
N ILE A 114 6.18 -10.10 -10.68
CA ILE A 114 6.59 -8.85 -11.33
C ILE A 114 5.41 -7.87 -11.44
N GLY A 115 4.24 -8.35 -11.89
CA GLY A 115 3.03 -7.53 -11.97
C GLY A 115 2.60 -7.01 -10.59
N GLY A 116 2.68 -7.85 -9.57
CA GLY A 116 2.39 -7.51 -8.17
C GLY A 116 3.35 -6.49 -7.60
N ALA A 117 4.66 -6.63 -7.85
CA ALA A 117 5.68 -5.69 -7.39
C ALA A 117 5.50 -4.29 -8.02
N ILE A 118 5.22 -4.24 -9.33
CA ILE A 118 4.94 -2.98 -10.03
C ILE A 118 3.68 -2.31 -9.49
N ALA A 119 2.59 -3.08 -9.32
CA ALA A 119 1.35 -2.58 -8.77
C ALA A 119 1.52 -2.06 -7.33
N ALA A 120 2.24 -2.81 -6.48
CA ALA A 120 2.55 -2.40 -5.11
C ALA A 120 3.39 -1.12 -5.08
N GLY A 121 4.41 -1.01 -5.93
CA GLY A 121 5.22 0.21 -6.07
C GLY A 121 4.37 1.42 -6.45
N PHE A 122 3.49 1.28 -7.45
CA PHE A 122 2.58 2.35 -7.86
C PHE A 122 1.66 2.78 -6.71
N LEU A 123 1.10 1.83 -5.95
CA LEU A 123 0.24 2.13 -4.81
C LEU A 123 0.97 2.88 -3.70
N VAL A 124 2.21 2.48 -3.38
CA VAL A 124 3.05 3.19 -2.40
C VAL A 124 3.32 4.62 -2.88
N THR A 125 3.75 4.79 -4.14
CA THR A 125 3.97 6.13 -4.71
C THR A 125 2.70 6.97 -4.73
N ARG A 126 1.56 6.36 -5.09
CA ARG A 126 0.26 7.03 -5.12
C ARG A 126 -0.16 7.49 -3.73
N PHE A 127 0.06 6.66 -2.70
CA PHE A 127 -0.26 7.00 -1.31
C PHE A 127 0.61 8.14 -0.80
N LEU A 128 1.93 8.08 -1.01
CA LEU A 128 2.86 9.15 -0.64
C LEU A 128 2.49 10.48 -1.34
N ARG A 129 2.25 10.46 -2.65
CA ARG A 129 1.82 11.63 -3.44
C ARG A 129 0.45 12.16 -2.99
N SER A 130 -0.49 11.28 -2.64
CA SER A 130 -1.81 11.68 -2.13
C SER A 130 -1.72 12.33 -0.77
N SER A 131 -0.87 11.80 0.11
CA SER A 131 -0.68 12.31 1.47
C SER A 131 0.00 13.67 1.48
N SER A 132 0.83 13.98 0.47
CA SER A 132 1.46 15.31 0.32
C SER A 132 0.53 16.41 -0.20
N SER A 133 -0.73 16.09 -0.56
CA SER A 133 -1.68 17.08 -1.09
C SER A 133 -2.50 17.79 0.00
N HIS A 134 -2.09 17.71 1.28
CA HIS A 134 -2.77 18.36 2.41
C HIS A 134 -2.05 19.62 2.93
N SER A 135 -1.27 20.27 2.08
CA SER A 135 -0.66 21.56 2.37
C SER A 135 -0.94 22.55 1.24
N HIS A 136 -1.40 23.74 1.64
CA HIS A 136 -1.67 24.94 0.83
C HIS A 136 -3.09 25.11 0.26
N THR A 137 -4.02 25.44 1.15
CA THR A 137 -4.88 26.62 0.93
C THR A 137 -5.05 27.37 2.26
N ALA A 138 -3.91 27.85 2.77
CA ALA A 138 -3.87 28.92 3.75
C ALA A 138 -3.02 30.02 3.11
N ASN A 139 -3.67 30.85 2.29
CA ASN A 139 -3.20 32.19 2.02
C ASN A 139 -4.41 33.08 1.76
N SER A 140 -4.96 33.57 2.86
CA SER A 140 -5.20 34.98 3.10
C SER A 140 -5.00 35.89 1.88
N ASP A 141 -6.10 36.41 1.33
CA ASP A 141 -6.14 37.80 0.92
C ASP A 141 -7.36 38.46 1.56
N PRO A 142 -7.16 39.30 2.60
CA PRO A 142 -8.18 40.18 3.11
C PRO A 142 -7.83 41.62 2.70
N GLN A 143 -8.05 42.06 1.45
CA GLN A 143 -8.06 43.49 1.14
C GLN A 143 -9.01 43.91 0.00
N HIS A 144 -9.88 44.86 0.36
CA HIS A 144 -10.27 46.03 -0.43
C HIS A 144 -10.54 45.86 -1.94
N GLN A 145 -11.83 45.91 -2.28
CA GLN A 145 -12.28 46.77 -3.37
C GLN A 145 -13.48 47.57 -2.86
N ALA A 146 -13.18 48.76 -2.34
CA ALA A 146 -14.11 49.85 -2.21
C ALA A 146 -14.46 50.37 -3.62
N ASP A 147 -15.67 50.94 -3.72
CA ASP A 147 -16.08 51.93 -4.73
C ASP A 147 -15.81 51.60 -6.21
N GLU A 148 -16.84 51.13 -6.91
CA GLU A 148 -17.05 51.54 -8.29
C GLU A 148 -18.54 51.60 -8.64
N HIS A 149 -19.08 52.82 -8.56
CA HIS A 149 -19.97 53.45 -9.54
C HIS A 149 -20.78 52.51 -10.46
N SER A 150 -22.09 52.39 -10.21
CA SER A 150 -23.05 52.02 -11.26
C SER A 150 -24.25 52.95 -11.20
N ASP A 151 -24.02 54.10 -11.81
CA ASP A 151 -25.06 54.95 -12.37
C ASP A 151 -25.65 54.27 -13.63
N VAL A 152 -26.90 54.60 -13.92
CA VAL A 152 -27.65 54.31 -15.16
C VAL A 152 -28.00 52.84 -15.45
N GLN A 153 -29.23 52.47 -15.05
CA GLN A 153 -30.18 51.89 -16.02
C GLN A 153 -31.63 52.12 -15.57
N VAL A 154 -32.11 53.34 -15.78
CA VAL A 154 -33.54 53.63 -15.89
C VAL A 154 -33.84 53.79 -17.38
N ASN A 155 -34.17 52.70 -18.08
CA ASN A 155 -34.84 52.82 -19.38
C ASN A 155 -35.56 51.52 -19.83
N ARG A 156 -36.89 51.64 -19.88
CA ARG A 156 -37.78 51.12 -20.96
C ARG A 156 -38.20 49.65 -20.93
N ALA A 157 -39.40 49.40 -20.42
CA ALA A 157 -40.62 49.21 -21.23
C ALA A 157 -41.86 49.22 -20.32
#